data_AF-A0A6J5CWL5-F1
#
_entry.id   AF-A0A6J5CWL5-F1
#
_cell.length_a   1.000
_cell.length_b   1.000
_cell.length_c   1.000
_cell.angle_alpha   90.00
_cell.angle_beta   90.00
_cell.angle_gamma   90.00
#
_symmetry.space_group_name_H-M   'P 1'
#
loop_
_entity.id
_entity.type
_entity.pdbx_description
1 polymer ?
#
loop_
_entity_poly.entity_id
_entity_poly.type
_entity_poly.pdbx_seq_one_letter_code
_entity_poly.pdbx_strand_id
1 'polypeptide(L)'
;MTAPTLLDFAALTELATRSEAVSVDCACHATPTDGWQTLPLSMPEAQLRDAGTLAEHSPDDATFAEYHPHGTRYWSADAPIAPRYFPYNRCTVVECTVCGRCYLRYVEGGGYFVDQRIRQLKASSLMDAPL
;
A
#
# COMPACT_ATOMS: atom_id res chain seq x y z
N MET A 1 -6.82 -9.75 -19.60
CA MET A 1 -6.41 -9.13 -18.33
C MET A 1 -6.15 -7.67 -18.65
N THR A 2 -6.95 -6.76 -18.11
CA THR A 2 -6.75 -5.31 -18.32
C THR A 2 -5.58 -4.87 -17.45
N ALA A 3 -4.68 -4.04 -17.98
CA ALA A 3 -3.61 -3.47 -17.18
C ALA A 3 -4.20 -2.65 -16.01
N PRO A 4 -3.61 -2.72 -14.81
CA PRO A 4 -4.12 -1.95 -13.67
C PRO A 4 -3.99 -0.45 -13.96
N THR A 5 -5.01 0.32 -13.60
CA THR A 5 -5.02 1.78 -13.77
C THR A 5 -3.99 2.41 -12.84
N LEU A 6 -3.07 3.20 -13.40
CA LEU A 6 -2.14 4.02 -12.62
C LEU A 6 -2.91 5.10 -11.86
N LEU A 7 -2.70 5.18 -10.54
CA LEU A 7 -3.33 6.16 -9.67
C LEU A 7 -2.42 7.38 -9.52
N ASP A 8 -2.93 8.55 -9.88
CA ASP A 8 -2.28 9.80 -9.51
C ASP A 8 -2.47 10.12 -8.00
N PHE A 9 -1.78 11.16 -7.53
CA PHE A 9 -1.83 11.52 -6.11
C PHE A 9 -3.24 11.93 -5.65
N ALA A 10 -4.04 12.55 -6.52
CA ALA A 10 -5.41 12.96 -6.18
C ALA A 10 -6.33 11.74 -6.01
N ALA A 11 -6.30 10.80 -6.95
CA ALA A 11 -7.07 9.56 -6.88
C ALA A 11 -6.65 8.69 -5.68
N LEU A 12 -5.34 8.62 -5.39
CA LEU A 12 -4.82 7.92 -4.21
C LEU A 12 -5.30 8.58 -2.91
N THR A 13 -5.30 9.91 -2.84
CA THR A 13 -5.79 10.68 -1.68
C THR A 13 -7.28 10.43 -1.43
N GLU A 14 -8.09 10.36 -2.48
CA GLU A 14 -9.52 10.03 -2.37
C GLU A 14 -9.73 8.62 -1.78
N LEU A 15 -9.02 7.62 -2.30
CA LEU A 15 -9.05 6.25 -1.78
C LEU A 15 -8.61 6.19 -0.31
N ALA A 16 -7.51 6.86 0.02
CA ALA A 16 -6.96 6.86 1.37
C ALA A 16 -7.90 7.53 2.37
N THR A 17 -8.55 8.62 1.98
CA THR A 17 -9.51 9.34 2.83
C THR A 17 -10.72 8.46 3.14
N ARG A 18 -11.29 7.79 2.12
CA ARG A 18 -12.40 6.86 2.33
C ARG A 18 -11.99 5.67 3.19
N SER A 19 -10.83 5.09 2.91
CA SER A 19 -10.27 3.96 3.65
C SER A 19 -10.09 4.26 5.14
N GLU A 20 -9.53 5.42 5.46
CA GLU A 20 -9.28 5.83 6.84
C GLU A 20 -10.56 6.19 7.60
N ALA A 21 -11.59 6.66 6.90
CA ALA A 21 -12.90 6.94 7.50
C ALA A 21 -13.69 5.67 7.88
N VAL A 22 -13.26 4.48 7.47
CA VAL A 22 -13.97 3.24 7.79
C VAL A 22 -13.84 2.90 9.27
N SER A 23 -14.95 3.03 10.00
CA SER A 23 -15.04 2.71 11.43
C SER A 23 -15.70 1.37 11.74
N VAL A 24 -16.28 0.69 10.75
CA VAL A 24 -16.98 -0.59 10.95
C VAL A 24 -15.98 -1.75 11.09
N ASP A 25 -16.31 -2.72 11.94
CA ASP A 25 -15.53 -3.94 12.06
C ASP A 25 -15.59 -4.77 10.77
N CYS A 26 -14.45 -5.33 10.39
CA CYS A 26 -14.34 -6.17 9.20
C CYS A 26 -13.19 -7.16 9.35
N ALA A 27 -13.37 -8.38 8.82
CA ALA A 27 -12.33 -9.41 8.83
C ALA A 27 -11.02 -8.95 8.15
N CYS A 28 -11.07 -8.03 7.18
CA CYS A 28 -9.86 -7.49 6.54
C CYS A 28 -8.96 -6.68 7.49
N HIS A 29 -9.45 -6.32 8.68
CA HIS A 29 -8.69 -5.58 9.69
C HIS A 29 -8.52 -6.40 11.00
N ALA A 30 -8.65 -7.73 10.94
CA ALA A 30 -8.47 -8.59 12.12
C ALA A 30 -7.04 -8.51 12.70
N THR A 31 -6.05 -8.31 11.83
CA THR A 31 -4.66 -8.01 12.20
C THR A 31 -4.33 -6.59 11.73
N PRO A 32 -3.92 -5.67 12.63
CA PRO A 32 -3.52 -4.32 12.24
C PRO A 32 -2.35 -4.32 11.26
N THR A 33 -2.43 -3.47 10.23
CA THR A 33 -1.43 -3.36 9.15
C THR A 33 -0.91 -1.93 8.96
N ASP A 34 -0.78 -1.19 10.07
CA ASP A 34 -0.37 0.22 10.04
C ASP A 34 1.04 0.43 9.46
N GLY A 35 1.96 -0.50 9.73
CA GLY A 35 3.26 -0.61 9.08
C GLY A 35 3.31 -1.78 8.10
N TRP A 36 4.34 -1.79 7.25
CA TRP A 36 4.62 -2.92 6.37
C TRP A 36 4.78 -4.21 7.18
N GLN A 37 4.22 -5.31 6.68
CA GLN A 37 4.41 -6.65 7.24
C GLN A 37 4.15 -7.72 6.18
N THR A 38 4.52 -8.97 6.47
CA THR A 38 4.05 -10.14 5.70
C THR A 38 2.54 -10.18 5.71
N LEU A 39 1.93 -10.50 4.57
CA LEU A 39 0.49 -10.66 4.42
C LEU A 39 -0.05 -11.62 5.50
N PRO A 40 -0.89 -11.14 6.44
CA PRO A 40 -1.39 -11.99 7.50
C PRO A 40 -2.29 -13.11 6.95
N LEU A 41 -2.16 -14.32 7.49
CA LEU A 41 -3.06 -15.45 7.15
C LEU A 41 -4.54 -15.16 7.46
N SER A 42 -4.80 -14.21 8.37
CA SER A 42 -6.15 -13.75 8.68
C SER A 42 -6.75 -12.86 7.60
N MET A 43 -5.96 -12.38 6.63
CA MET A 43 -6.44 -11.47 5.59
C MET A 43 -7.36 -12.24 4.62
N PRO A 44 -8.64 -11.86 4.49
CA PRO A 44 -9.56 -12.54 3.58
C PRO A 44 -9.35 -12.04 2.15
N GLU A 45 -8.32 -12.54 1.46
CA GLU A 45 -7.92 -12.07 0.13
C GLU A 45 -9.04 -12.10 -0.92
N ALA A 46 -9.98 -13.04 -0.81
CA ALA A 46 -11.16 -13.11 -1.69
C ALA A 46 -12.09 -11.88 -1.56
N GLN A 47 -11.97 -11.09 -0.49
CA GLN A 47 -12.70 -9.83 -0.29
C GLN A 47 -11.93 -8.62 -0.84
N LEU A 48 -10.72 -8.80 -1.35
CA LEU A 48 -9.90 -7.73 -1.89
C LEU A 48 -10.04 -7.69 -3.41
N ARG A 49 -10.30 -6.50 -3.94
CA ARG A 49 -10.27 -6.23 -5.39
C ARG A 49 -9.20 -5.22 -5.70
N ASP A 50 -8.60 -5.33 -6.88
CA ASP A 50 -7.67 -4.31 -7.36
C ASP A 50 -8.42 -2.98 -7.57
N ALA A 51 -7.87 -1.91 -7.01
CA ALA A 51 -8.36 -0.54 -7.14
C ALA A 51 -7.47 0.32 -8.05
N GLY A 52 -6.22 -0.10 -8.26
CA GLY A 52 -5.26 0.54 -9.15
C GLY A 52 -3.83 0.16 -8.80
N THR A 53 -2.85 0.85 -9.39
CA THR A 53 -1.43 0.65 -9.13
C THR A 53 -0.71 1.98 -8.91
N LEU A 54 0.38 1.95 -8.14
CA LEU A 54 1.38 3.01 -8.01
C LEU A 54 2.67 2.67 -8.78
N ALA A 55 2.74 1.49 -9.39
CA ALA A 55 3.87 1.06 -10.21
C ALA A 55 3.83 1.72 -11.59
N GLU A 56 4.36 2.94 -11.68
CA GLU A 56 4.54 3.67 -12.94
C GLU A 56 5.61 3.03 -13.83
N HIS A 57 6.63 2.44 -13.21
CA HIS A 57 7.77 1.81 -13.89
C HIS A 57 7.80 0.30 -13.67
N SER A 58 8.57 -0.41 -14.50
CA SER A 58 8.87 -1.83 -14.29
C SER A 58 9.63 -2.03 -12.98
N PRO A 59 9.59 -3.23 -12.36
CA PRO A 59 10.35 -3.50 -11.14
C PRO A 59 11.86 -3.23 -11.26
N ASP A 60 12.44 -3.40 -12.45
CA ASP A 60 13.87 -3.20 -12.71
C ASP A 60 14.22 -1.71 -12.84
N ASP A 61 13.28 -0.88 -13.29
CA ASP A 61 13.46 0.56 -13.47
C ASP A 61 13.04 1.39 -12.24
N ALA A 62 12.20 0.82 -11.36
CA ALA A 62 11.70 1.50 -10.17
C ALA A 62 12.82 1.76 -9.16
N THR A 63 12.96 3.00 -8.69
CA THR A 63 13.95 3.37 -7.67
C THR A 63 13.77 2.60 -6.36
N PHE A 64 14.88 2.36 -5.66
CA PHE A 64 14.93 1.83 -4.29
C PHE A 64 15.11 2.94 -3.22
N ALA A 65 15.07 4.21 -3.62
CA ALA A 65 15.14 5.32 -2.67
C ALA A 65 13.95 5.29 -1.69
N GLU A 66 14.22 5.39 -0.40
CA GLU A 66 13.22 5.51 0.66
C GLU A 66 13.05 6.99 1.07
N TYR A 67 11.84 7.38 1.46
CA TYR A 67 11.53 8.74 1.92
C TYR A 67 11.18 8.75 3.41
N HIS A 68 12.12 9.19 4.25
CA HIS A 68 11.97 9.23 5.71
C HIS A 68 12.45 10.57 6.31
N PRO A 69 11.75 11.70 6.03
CA PRO A 69 12.17 13.05 6.45
C PRO A 69 12.24 13.24 7.96
N HIS A 70 11.55 12.38 8.73
CA HIS A 70 11.52 12.41 10.19
C HIS A 70 12.28 11.22 10.83
N GLY A 71 13.12 10.52 10.07
CA GLY A 71 13.92 9.40 10.59
C GLY A 71 13.13 8.14 10.94
N THR A 72 11.91 7.99 10.40
CA THR A 72 11.18 6.71 10.42
C THR A 72 11.95 5.65 9.62
N ARG A 73 11.54 4.39 9.74
CA ARG A 73 12.14 3.27 9.00
C ARG A 73 11.08 2.57 8.18
N TYR A 74 11.51 1.71 7.27
CA TYR A 74 10.64 0.86 6.45
C TYR A 74 9.47 0.20 7.24
N TRP A 75 9.73 -0.35 8.44
CA TRP A 75 8.73 -1.04 9.26
C TRP A 75 7.86 -0.11 10.14
N SER A 76 8.19 1.17 10.20
CA SER A 76 7.51 2.12 11.08
C SER A 76 6.05 2.31 10.67
N ALA A 77 5.13 2.17 11.61
CA ALA A 77 3.70 2.40 11.37
C ALA A 77 3.40 3.86 10.97
N ASP A 78 4.20 4.80 11.46
CA ASP A 78 4.18 6.23 11.19
C ASP A 78 5.07 6.65 10.01
N ALA A 79 5.68 5.70 9.28
CA ALA A 79 6.41 6.02 8.05
C ALA A 79 5.48 6.70 7.03
N PRO A 80 5.93 7.75 6.33
CA PRO A 80 5.11 8.36 5.29
C PRO A 80 4.84 7.36 4.15
N ILE A 81 3.67 7.50 3.55
CA ILE A 81 3.28 6.84 2.29
C ILE A 81 3.61 7.85 1.19
N ALA A 82 4.77 7.70 0.56
CA ALA A 82 5.29 8.57 -0.49
C ALA A 82 5.30 7.82 -1.82
N PRO A 83 4.29 7.98 -2.70
CA PRO A 83 4.03 7.06 -3.83
C PRO A 83 5.19 6.89 -4.82
N ARG A 84 6.06 7.89 -4.97
CA ARG A 84 7.20 7.87 -5.90
C ARG A 84 8.42 7.11 -5.36
N TYR A 85 8.42 6.74 -4.08
CA TYR A 85 9.55 6.11 -3.39
C TYR A 85 9.30 4.63 -3.09
N PHE A 86 10.37 3.90 -2.81
CA PHE A 86 10.29 2.51 -2.39
C PHE A 86 9.65 2.38 -0.99
N PRO A 87 8.79 1.38 -0.76
CA PRO A 87 8.30 0.37 -1.71
C PRO A 87 7.01 0.77 -2.45
N TYR A 88 6.49 1.98 -2.21
CA TYR A 88 5.19 2.43 -2.72
C TYR A 88 5.13 2.49 -4.24
N ASN A 89 6.22 2.88 -4.89
CA ASN A 89 6.36 2.93 -6.35
C ASN A 89 6.33 1.55 -7.05
N ARG A 90 6.08 0.47 -6.30
CA ARG A 90 5.90 -0.90 -6.79
C ARG A 90 4.57 -1.52 -6.33
N CYS A 91 3.72 -0.73 -5.69
CA CYS A 91 2.53 -1.25 -5.04
C CYS A 91 1.33 -1.34 -5.98
N THR A 92 0.58 -2.42 -5.83
CA THR A 92 -0.84 -2.47 -6.20
C THR A 92 -1.67 -1.93 -5.03
N VAL A 93 -2.70 -1.14 -5.34
CA VAL A 93 -3.69 -0.70 -4.36
C VAL A 93 -4.89 -1.63 -4.45
N VAL A 94 -5.27 -2.24 -3.32
CA VAL A 94 -6.44 -3.12 -3.23
C VAL A 94 -7.47 -2.56 -2.26
N GLU A 95 -8.74 -2.78 -2.55
CA GLU A 95 -9.88 -2.31 -1.75
C GLU A 95 -10.68 -3.51 -1.26
N CYS A 96 -11.04 -3.50 0.02
CA CYS A 96 -11.96 -4.47 0.59
C CYS A 96 -13.39 -4.19 0.08
N THR A 97 -13.99 -5.15 -0.61
CA THR A 97 -15.35 -5.06 -1.16
C THR A 97 -16.44 -5.03 -0.09
N VAL A 98 -16.12 -5.37 1.15
CA VAL A 98 -17.07 -5.42 2.28
C VAL A 98 -17.12 -4.08 3.01
N CYS A 99 -15.97 -3.48 3.34
CA CYS A 99 -15.93 -2.28 4.18
C CYS A 99 -15.28 -1.05 3.51
N GLY A 100 -14.66 -1.21 2.34
CA GLY A 100 -14.01 -0.10 1.61
C GLY A 100 -12.61 0.28 2.10
N ARG A 101 -12.04 -0.39 3.12
CA ARG A 101 -10.64 -0.18 3.51
C ARG A 101 -9.71 -0.54 2.35
N CYS A 102 -8.72 0.31 2.13
CA CYS A 102 -7.72 0.14 1.10
C CYS A 102 -6.36 -0.26 1.69
N TYR A 103 -5.60 -1.05 0.95
CA TYR A 103 -4.28 -1.55 1.33
C TYR A 103 -3.32 -1.44 0.16
N LEU A 104 -2.05 -1.23 0.49
CA LEU A 104 -0.92 -1.26 -0.42
C LEU A 104 -0.32 -2.66 -0.35
N ARG A 105 -0.07 -3.29 -1.51
CA ARG A 105 0.56 -4.59 -1.62
C ARG A 105 1.72 -4.54 -2.59
N TYR A 106 2.82 -5.18 -2.25
CA TYR A 106 3.89 -5.46 -3.20
C TYR A 106 4.57 -6.79 -2.85
N VAL A 107 5.33 -7.34 -3.79
CA VAL A 107 6.10 -8.56 -3.59
C VAL A 107 7.55 -8.16 -3.32
N GLU A 108 8.04 -8.51 -2.13
CA GLU A 108 9.44 -8.38 -1.79
C GLU A 108 10.17 -9.66 -2.22
N GLY A 109 11.11 -9.51 -3.16
CA GLY A 109 11.93 -10.61 -3.67
C GLY A 109 13.38 -10.45 -3.24
N GLY A 110 13.96 -11.52 -2.70
CA GLY A 110 15.40 -11.70 -2.53
C GLY A 110 15.84 -13.03 -3.14
N GLY A 111 17.16 -13.29 -3.21
CA GLY A 111 17.71 -14.41 -3.99
C GLY A 111 17.08 -15.79 -3.74
N TYR A 112 16.55 -16.06 -2.53
CA TYR A 112 15.90 -17.32 -2.18
C TYR A 112 14.55 -17.16 -1.47
N PHE A 113 13.99 -15.95 -1.40
CA PHE A 113 12.71 -15.71 -0.73
C PHE A 113 11.83 -14.76 -1.52
N VAL A 114 10.53 -14.99 -1.40
CA VAL A 114 9.48 -14.13 -1.94
C VAL A 114 8.47 -13.94 -0.82
N ASP A 115 8.21 -12.70 -0.45
CA ASP A 115 7.24 -12.37 0.59
C ASP A 115 6.22 -11.35 0.06
N GLN A 116 4.95 -11.59 0.34
CA GLN A 116 3.91 -10.63 0.00
C GLN A 116 3.75 -9.65 1.15
N ARG A 117 4.02 -8.38 0.87
CA ARG A 117 3.92 -7.31 1.85
C ARG A 117 2.56 -6.62 1.76
N ILE A 118 2.05 -6.22 2.91
CA ILE A 118 0.84 -5.43 3.02
C ILE A 118 1.00 -4.29 4.02
N ARG A 119 0.37 -3.16 3.72
CA ARG A 119 0.22 -2.01 4.60
C ARG A 119 -1.13 -1.34 4.36
N GLN A 120 -1.82 -0.88 5.38
CA GLN A 120 -3.06 -0.12 5.23
C GLN A 120 -2.79 1.24 4.57
N LEU A 121 -3.64 1.62 3.61
CA LEU A 121 -3.61 2.95 3.02
C LEU A 121 -4.38 3.93 3.91
N LYS A 122 -3.67 4.94 4.46
CA LYS A 122 -4.20 5.99 5.32
C LYS A 122 -3.87 7.37 4.77
N ALA A 123 -4.84 8.29 4.77
CA ALA A 123 -4.64 9.65 4.32
C ALA A 123 -3.74 10.45 5.26
N SER A 124 -3.83 10.21 6.57
CA SER A 124 -2.97 10.84 7.59
C SER A 124 -1.47 10.56 7.41
N SER A 125 -1.10 9.53 6.66
CA SER A 125 0.29 9.18 6.36
C SER A 125 0.73 9.53 4.94
N LEU A 126 -0.17 10.01 4.06
CA LEU A 126 0.17 10.32 2.66
C LEU A 126 1.05 11.57 2.56
N MET A 127 2.05 11.51 1.68
CA MET A 127 2.96 12.63 1.37
C MET A 127 3.21 12.73 -0.13
N ASP A 128 2.97 13.90 -0.73
CA ASP A 128 3.30 14.20 -2.13
C ASP A 128 4.75 14.69 -2.24
N ALA A 129 5.70 13.82 -1.96
CA ALA A 129 7.12 14.16 -2.02
C ALA A 129 7.64 14.12 -3.48
N PRO A 130 8.35 15.16 -3.96
CA PRO A 130 8.98 15.14 -5.28
C PRO A 130 10.17 14.17 -5.30
N LEU A 131 10.38 13.45 -6.39
CA LEU A 131 11.52 12.53 -6.58
C LEU A 131 12.60 13.17 -7.47
#